data_AF-A0AAX7UL08-F1
#
_entry.id   AF-A0AAX7UL08-F1
#
_cell.length_a   1.000
_cell.length_b   1.000
_cell.length_c   1.000
_cell.angle_alpha   90.00
_cell.angle_beta   90.00
_cell.angle_gamma   90.00
#
_symmetry.space_group_name_H-M   'P 1'
#
loop_
_entity.id
_entity.type
_entity.pdbx_description
1 polymer ?
#
loop_
_entity_poly.entity_id
_entity_poly.type
_entity_poly.pdbx_seq_one_letter_code
_entity_poly.pdbx_strand_id
1 'polypeptide(L)'
;CRAVRNVTVALKRLLYSSVVFPGHRPTRFIKEGCHKIAGFPGVIGCTDGTHIPIIAPSVNEGDYVNRKSFHSINVQIICDAANIITNVEAKWPGSVHDSQIFRECTLSTKFGHGEFTGYLLGDRGYPCLPYLLTPYSDPEPGPQQRYNLANCRTRARIEMTIGMLKARFQCLQRLRVTPERACD
;
A
#
# COMPACT_ATOMS: atom_id res chain seq x y z
N CYS A 1 9.81 -18.74 19.09
CA CYS A 1 10.48 -17.81 20.03
C CYS A 1 9.42 -16.94 20.72
N ARG A 2 9.26 -17.06 22.05
CA ARG A 2 8.23 -16.33 22.83
C ARG A 2 8.41 -14.81 22.81
N ALA A 3 9.67 -14.34 22.75
CA ALA A 3 10.00 -12.92 22.72
C ALA A 3 9.52 -12.22 21.43
N VAL A 4 9.75 -12.82 20.25
CA VAL A 4 9.27 -12.27 18.96
C VAL A 4 7.75 -12.11 18.97
N ARG A 5 7.02 -13.14 19.43
CA ARG A 5 5.55 -13.08 19.53
C ARG A 5 5.09 -11.96 20.46
N ASN A 6 5.73 -11.79 21.62
CA ASN A 6 5.36 -10.74 22.57
C ASN A 6 5.58 -9.34 21.98
N VAL A 7 6.70 -9.12 21.29
CA VAL A 7 7.00 -7.85 20.62
C VAL A 7 6.01 -7.59 19.48
N THR A 8 5.71 -8.59 18.63
CA THR A 8 4.72 -8.46 17.55
C THR A 8 3.34 -8.11 18.09
N VAL A 9 2.88 -8.77 19.16
CA VAL A 9 1.59 -8.48 19.79
C VAL A 9 1.57 -7.05 20.37
N ALA A 10 2.66 -6.60 20.99
CA ALA A 10 2.77 -5.23 21.48
C ALA A 10 2.73 -4.20 20.35
N LEU A 11 3.47 -4.45 19.26
CA LEU A 11 3.45 -3.59 18.07
C LEU A 11 2.07 -3.56 17.40
N LYS A 12 1.37 -4.71 17.32
CA LYS A 12 0.01 -4.80 16.78
C LYS A 12 -0.97 -3.91 17.56
N ARG A 13 -0.83 -3.82 18.89
CA ARG A 13 -1.65 -2.91 19.71
C ARG A 13 -1.40 -1.45 19.40
N LEU A 14 -0.14 -1.08 19.12
CA LEU A 14 0.23 0.28 18.73
C LEU A 14 -0.17 0.60 17.28
N LEU A 15 -0.32 -0.40 16.42
CA LEU A 15 -0.63 -0.21 15.01
C LEU A 15 -1.94 0.55 14.82
N TYR A 16 -2.99 0.23 15.59
CA TYR A 16 -4.30 0.89 15.49
C TYR A 16 -4.27 2.37 15.90
N SER A 17 -3.38 2.76 16.81
CA SER A 17 -3.22 4.17 17.19
C SER A 17 -2.22 4.92 16.32
N SER A 18 -1.36 4.21 15.60
CA SER A 18 -0.21 4.80 14.87
C SER A 18 -0.43 4.84 13.35
N VAL A 19 -1.23 3.94 12.80
CA VAL A 19 -1.58 3.87 11.37
C VAL A 19 -2.99 4.40 11.21
N VAL A 20 -3.09 5.70 10.92
CA VAL A 20 -4.35 6.41 10.76
C VAL A 20 -4.36 7.08 9.39
N PHE A 21 -5.46 6.95 8.66
CA PHE A 21 -5.66 7.59 7.36
C PHE A 21 -6.54 8.84 7.47
N PRO A 22 -6.25 9.94 6.75
CA PRO A 22 -5.11 10.14 5.84
C PRO A 22 -3.77 10.38 6.53
N GLY A 23 -3.76 10.51 7.86
CA GLY A 23 -2.56 10.71 8.66
C GLY A 23 -2.90 11.33 10.00
N HIS A 24 -1.87 11.60 10.82
CA HIS A 24 -2.00 12.34 12.10
C HIS A 24 -2.01 13.86 11.93
N ARG A 25 -1.84 14.34 10.70
CA ARG A 25 -1.79 15.77 10.38
C ARG A 25 -3.08 16.21 9.68
N PRO A 26 -3.49 17.47 9.84
CA PRO A 26 -4.59 18.02 9.05
C PRO A 26 -4.36 17.79 7.55
N THR A 27 -5.41 17.38 6.84
CA THR A 27 -5.34 16.97 5.42
C THR A 27 -4.72 18.02 4.50
N ARG A 28 -4.86 19.32 4.82
CA ARG A 28 -4.20 20.42 4.08
C ARG A 28 -2.68 20.24 3.99
N PHE A 29 -2.03 19.84 5.09
CA PHE A 29 -0.58 19.68 5.15
C PHE A 29 -0.12 18.43 4.40
N ILE A 30 -0.96 17.39 4.39
CA ILE A 30 -0.71 16.17 3.62
C ILE A 30 -0.75 16.52 2.12
N LYS A 31 -1.79 17.25 1.68
CA LYS A 31 -1.92 17.72 0.29
C LYS A 31 -0.75 18.60 -0.14
N GLU A 32 -0.37 19.57 0.69
CA GLU A 32 0.79 20.43 0.44
C GLU A 32 2.10 19.61 0.34
N GLY A 33 2.28 18.63 1.22
CA GLY A 33 3.43 17.74 1.21
C GLY A 33 3.53 16.95 -0.10
N CYS A 34 2.43 16.36 -0.55
CA CYS A 34 2.37 15.64 -1.82
C CYS A 34 2.59 16.58 -3.01
N HIS A 35 1.96 17.75 -3.00
CA HIS A 35 2.09 18.75 -4.06
C HIS A 35 3.55 19.22 -4.22
N LYS A 36 4.30 19.37 -3.13
CA LYS A 36 5.72 19.77 -3.17
C LYS A 36 6.64 18.75 -3.87
N ILE A 37 6.23 17.49 -4.04
CA ILE A 37 7.07 16.47 -4.68
C ILE A 37 7.16 16.69 -6.19
N ALA A 38 6.02 16.88 -6.85
CA ALA A 38 5.96 16.96 -8.31
C ALA A 38 4.82 17.85 -8.86
N GLY A 39 4.22 18.69 -8.02
CA GLY A 39 3.14 19.60 -8.41
C GLY A 39 1.77 18.95 -8.54
N PHE A 40 1.60 17.67 -8.17
CA PHE A 40 0.32 16.97 -8.30
C PHE A 40 -0.67 17.47 -7.24
N PRO A 41 -1.80 18.11 -7.63
CA PRO A 41 -2.72 18.73 -6.67
C PRO A 41 -3.62 17.70 -5.97
N GLY A 42 -4.00 17.99 -4.72
CA GLY A 42 -5.08 17.28 -4.02
C GLY A 42 -4.76 15.86 -3.54
N VAL A 43 -3.52 15.37 -3.73
CA VAL A 43 -3.10 14.02 -3.33
C VAL A 43 -2.97 13.90 -1.82
N ILE A 44 -3.56 12.85 -1.25
CA ILE A 44 -3.52 12.55 0.19
C ILE A 44 -2.80 11.25 0.53
N GLY A 45 -2.31 10.53 -0.48
CA GLY A 45 -1.44 9.37 -0.29
C GLY A 45 -1.15 8.63 -1.59
N CYS A 46 -0.19 7.71 -1.53
CA CYS A 46 0.15 6.80 -2.61
C CYS A 46 -0.07 5.36 -2.14
N THR A 47 -0.66 4.51 -2.99
CA THR A 47 -0.97 3.11 -2.66
C THR A 47 -0.16 2.14 -3.50
N ASP A 48 0.35 1.06 -2.92
CA ASP A 48 1.02 -0.01 -3.66
C ASP A 48 0.97 -1.34 -2.93
N GLY A 49 1.02 -2.44 -3.68
CA GLY A 49 1.13 -3.78 -3.14
C GLY A 49 2.58 -4.21 -2.93
N THR A 50 2.82 -5.10 -1.97
CA THR A 50 4.10 -5.76 -1.79
C THR A 50 3.92 -7.20 -1.33
N HIS A 51 4.65 -8.11 -1.97
CA HIS A 51 4.62 -9.52 -1.59
C HIS A 51 5.60 -9.79 -0.43
N ILE A 52 5.09 -10.43 0.61
CA ILE A 52 5.86 -10.96 1.74
C ILE A 52 5.97 -12.47 1.57
N PRO A 53 7.17 -13.02 1.26
CA PRO A 53 7.32 -14.46 1.04
C PRO A 53 7.01 -15.25 2.31
N ILE A 54 6.32 -16.38 2.15
CA ILE A 54 5.95 -17.30 3.25
C ILE A 54 6.42 -18.72 2.95
N ILE A 55 6.22 -19.64 3.91
CA ILE A 55 6.30 -21.08 3.62
C ILE A 55 5.06 -21.47 2.83
N ALA A 56 5.25 -22.34 1.82
CA ALA A 56 4.15 -22.91 1.04
C ALA A 56 3.10 -23.53 1.99
N PRO A 57 1.82 -23.11 1.92
CA PRO A 57 0.78 -23.74 2.70
C PRO A 57 0.47 -25.14 2.16
N SER A 58 -0.02 -26.02 3.04
CA SER A 58 -0.48 -27.36 2.63
C SER A 58 -1.92 -27.36 2.12
N VAL A 59 -2.68 -26.30 2.39
CA VAL A 59 -4.09 -26.13 2.00
C VAL A 59 -4.18 -24.93 1.06
N ASN A 60 -4.90 -25.10 -0.07
CA ASN A 60 -5.08 -24.07 -1.09
C ASN A 60 -3.77 -23.39 -1.50
N GLU A 61 -2.71 -24.18 -1.67
CA GLU A 61 -1.36 -23.72 -1.98
C GLU A 61 -1.31 -22.73 -3.16
N GLY A 62 -2.06 -23.05 -4.22
CA GLY A 62 -2.13 -22.23 -5.44
C GLY A 62 -2.62 -20.80 -5.20
N ASP A 63 -3.46 -20.57 -4.19
CA ASP A 63 -3.97 -19.23 -3.87
C ASP A 63 -2.85 -18.28 -3.43
N TYR A 64 -1.74 -18.83 -2.92
CA TYR A 64 -0.61 -18.05 -2.41
C TYR A 64 0.50 -17.84 -3.44
N VAL A 65 0.40 -18.48 -4.61
CA VAL A 65 1.38 -18.32 -5.69
C VAL A 65 1.13 -17.00 -6.41
N ASN A 66 2.10 -16.10 -6.35
CA ASN A 66 2.03 -14.82 -7.04
C ASN A 66 2.49 -14.90 -8.50
N ARG A 67 2.40 -13.78 -9.22
CA ARG A 67 2.87 -13.62 -10.61
C ARG A 67 4.37 -13.88 -10.85
N LYS A 68 5.17 -13.99 -9.78
CA LYS A 68 6.60 -14.32 -9.81
C LYS A 68 6.87 -15.77 -9.38
N SER A 69 5.84 -16.61 -9.34
CA SER A 69 5.92 -18.04 -9.04
C SER A 69 6.48 -18.38 -7.66
N PHE A 70 6.16 -17.58 -6.63
CA PHE A 70 6.48 -17.92 -5.24
C PHE A 70 5.31 -17.65 -4.28
N HIS A 71 5.28 -18.38 -3.16
CA HIS A 71 4.26 -18.23 -2.11
C HIS A 71 4.42 -16.95 -1.33
N SER A 72 3.36 -16.16 -1.23
CA SER A 72 3.39 -14.90 -0.50
C SER A 72 2.05 -14.51 0.09
N ILE A 73 2.11 -13.64 1.09
CA ILE A 73 1.00 -12.75 1.44
C ILE A 73 1.18 -11.47 0.62
N ASN A 74 0.13 -11.05 -0.07
CA ASN A 74 0.09 -9.72 -0.69
C ASN A 74 -0.36 -8.69 0.35
N VAL A 75 0.45 -7.65 0.53
CA VAL A 75 0.22 -6.58 1.50
C VAL A 75 0.08 -5.27 0.75
N GLN A 76 -1.09 -4.64 0.82
CA GLN A 76 -1.28 -3.28 0.29
C GLN A 76 -0.96 -2.26 1.38
N ILE A 77 -0.23 -1.21 1.00
CA ILE A 77 0.19 -0.14 1.89
C ILE A 77 -0.18 1.20 1.26
N ILE A 78 -0.63 2.14 2.09
CA ILE A 78 -0.76 3.55 1.73
C ILE A 78 0.18 4.38 2.59
N CYS A 79 0.87 5.33 1.97
CA CYS A 79 1.72 6.28 2.68
C CYS A 79 1.48 7.73 2.24
N ASP A 80 1.87 8.67 3.11
CA ASP A 80 1.92 10.09 2.79
C ASP A 80 3.28 10.52 2.18
N ALA A 81 3.42 11.81 1.89
CA ALA A 81 4.65 12.40 1.35
C ALA A 81 5.87 12.32 2.29
N ALA A 82 5.64 12.13 3.60
CA ALA A 82 6.68 11.97 4.61
C ALA A 82 7.07 10.50 4.83
N ASN A 83 6.59 9.58 3.98
CA ASN A 83 6.77 8.14 4.10
C ASN A 83 6.16 7.55 5.39
N ILE A 84 5.12 8.20 5.93
CA ILE A 84 4.36 7.65 7.04
C ILE A 84 3.31 6.70 6.46
N ILE A 85 3.28 5.47 6.97
CA ILE A 85 2.28 4.48 6.61
C ILE A 85 0.95 4.87 7.29
N THR A 86 -0.09 5.05 6.48
CA THR A 86 -1.40 5.56 6.93
C THR A 86 -2.50 4.53 6.78
N ASN A 87 -2.29 3.48 5.98
CA ASN A 87 -3.15 2.30 5.92
C ASN A 87 -2.34 1.06 5.50
N VAL A 88 -2.74 -0.12 5.99
CA VAL A 88 -2.15 -1.44 5.66
C VAL A 88 -3.25 -2.50 5.58
N GLU A 89 -3.27 -3.26 4.48
CA GLU A 89 -4.09 -4.47 4.31
C GLU A 89 -3.15 -5.67 4.10
N ALA A 90 -2.92 -6.48 5.14
CA ALA A 90 -1.87 -7.49 5.18
C ALA A 90 -2.39 -8.94 5.28
N LYS A 91 -3.55 -9.23 4.70
CA LYS A 91 -4.26 -10.52 4.88
C LYS A 91 -4.54 -11.29 3.59
N TRP A 92 -4.00 -10.84 2.46
CA TRP A 92 -4.42 -11.33 1.14
C TRP A 92 -3.49 -12.42 0.61
N PRO A 93 -4.04 -13.50 0.02
CA PRO A 93 -3.23 -14.49 -0.68
C PRO A 93 -2.42 -13.88 -1.82
N GLY A 94 -1.25 -14.46 -2.12
CA GLY A 94 -0.31 -13.94 -3.11
C GLY A 94 -0.83 -13.89 -4.55
N SER A 95 -1.86 -14.65 -4.88
CA SER A 95 -2.53 -14.60 -6.19
C SER A 95 -3.44 -13.38 -6.36
N VAL A 96 -3.87 -12.75 -5.27
CA VAL A 96 -4.82 -11.64 -5.30
C VAL A 96 -4.16 -10.37 -5.82
N HIS A 97 -4.78 -9.75 -6.82
CA HIS A 97 -4.31 -8.50 -7.40
C HIS A 97 -4.54 -7.30 -6.47
N ASP A 98 -3.62 -6.34 -6.51
CA ASP A 98 -3.68 -5.11 -5.71
C ASP A 98 -4.98 -4.33 -5.89
N SER A 99 -5.53 -4.30 -7.11
CA SER A 99 -6.83 -3.67 -7.40
C SER A 99 -8.00 -4.35 -6.69
N GLN A 100 -7.95 -5.68 -6.56
CA GLN A 100 -8.94 -6.42 -5.79
C GLN A 100 -8.79 -6.12 -4.30
N ILE A 101 -7.57 -6.10 -3.77
CA ILE A 101 -7.32 -5.73 -2.37
C ILE A 101 -7.90 -4.35 -2.06
N PHE A 102 -7.66 -3.37 -2.94
CA PHE A 102 -8.19 -2.02 -2.75
C PHE A 102 -9.71 -2.00 -2.80
N ARG A 103 -10.33 -2.71 -3.75
CA ARG A 103 -11.80 -2.76 -3.86
C ARG A 103 -12.45 -3.27 -2.58
N GLU A 104 -11.86 -4.28 -1.95
CA GLU A 104 -12.38 -4.95 -0.75
C GLU A 104 -11.96 -4.27 0.57
N CYS A 105 -11.05 -3.29 0.53
CA CYS A 105 -10.61 -2.62 1.75
C CYS A 105 -11.63 -1.59 2.25
N THR A 106 -11.75 -1.46 3.57
CA THR A 106 -12.69 -0.52 4.21
C THR A 106 -12.48 0.92 3.74
N LEU A 107 -11.23 1.26 3.40
CA LEU A 107 -10.86 2.59 2.95
C LEU A 107 -11.54 2.95 1.62
N SER A 108 -11.62 2.01 0.68
CA SER A 108 -12.28 2.21 -0.61
C SER A 108 -13.76 2.51 -0.44
N THR A 109 -14.45 1.81 0.46
CA THR A 109 -15.85 2.11 0.83
C THR A 109 -16.00 3.54 1.38
N LYS A 110 -15.13 3.96 2.30
CA LYS A 110 -15.15 5.32 2.88
C LYS A 110 -14.91 6.39 1.83
N PHE A 111 -14.01 6.14 0.89
CA PHE A 111 -13.80 7.01 -0.27
C PHE A 111 -15.05 7.10 -1.16
N GLY A 112 -15.71 5.98 -1.42
CA GLY A 112 -16.97 5.93 -2.17
C GLY A 112 -18.11 6.71 -1.50
N HIS A 113 -18.13 6.78 -0.17
CA HIS A 113 -19.09 7.59 0.59
C HIS A 113 -18.70 9.06 0.73
N GLY A 114 -17.54 9.48 0.19
CA GLY A 114 -17.09 10.87 0.27
C GLY A 114 -16.55 11.29 1.64
N GLU A 115 -16.16 10.35 2.50
CA GLU A 115 -15.59 10.65 3.83
C GLU A 115 -14.22 11.35 3.75
N PHE A 116 -13.56 11.31 2.59
CA PHE A 116 -12.26 11.92 2.36
C PHE A 116 -12.30 12.88 1.17
N THR A 117 -11.68 14.05 1.34
CA THR A 117 -11.46 15.00 0.25
C THR A 117 -10.03 14.90 -0.24
N GLY A 118 -9.81 14.32 -1.42
CA GLY A 118 -8.50 14.22 -2.07
C GLY A 118 -8.37 12.95 -2.91
N TYR A 119 -7.17 12.75 -3.45
CA TYR A 119 -6.87 11.61 -4.34
C TYR A 119 -5.78 10.71 -3.76
N LEU A 120 -5.90 9.41 -4.01
CA LEU A 120 -4.80 8.46 -3.94
C LEU A 120 -4.12 8.33 -5.31
N LEU A 121 -2.83 8.05 -5.32
CA LEU A 121 -2.10 7.67 -6.53
C LEU A 121 -1.79 6.17 -6.57
N GLY A 122 -2.32 5.48 -7.58
CA GLY A 122 -2.11 4.06 -7.87
C GLY A 122 -1.24 3.84 -9.11
N ASP A 123 -0.69 2.63 -9.29
CA ASP A 123 0.00 2.26 -10.53
C ASP A 123 -1.03 1.83 -11.59
N ARG A 124 -0.52 1.36 -12.73
CA ARG A 124 -1.35 0.86 -13.83
C ARG A 124 -2.17 -0.39 -13.48
N GLY A 125 -1.82 -1.10 -12.40
CA GLY A 125 -2.55 -2.27 -11.94
C GLY A 125 -3.88 -1.93 -11.25
N TYR A 126 -4.07 -0.66 -10.86
CA TYR A 126 -5.30 -0.18 -10.23
C TYR A 126 -6.28 0.40 -11.26
N PRO A 127 -7.59 0.39 -10.97
CA PRO A 127 -8.56 1.15 -11.75
C PRO A 127 -8.38 2.66 -11.53
N CYS A 128 -8.71 3.46 -12.55
CA CYS A 128 -8.87 4.90 -12.39
C CYS A 128 -10.29 5.19 -11.87
N LEU A 129 -10.37 5.80 -10.68
CA LEU A 129 -11.62 6.11 -9.97
C LEU A 129 -11.64 7.60 -9.56
N PRO A 130 -12.80 8.16 -9.18
CA PRO A 130 -12.89 9.56 -8.73
C PRO A 130 -11.96 9.94 -7.57
N TYR A 131 -11.48 8.96 -6.81
CA TYR A 131 -10.59 9.14 -5.66
C TYR A 131 -9.27 8.36 -5.77
N LEU A 132 -9.05 7.60 -6.85
CA LEU A 132 -7.81 6.85 -7.11
C LEU A 132 -7.35 7.11 -8.53
N LEU A 133 -6.26 7.84 -8.67
CA LEU A 133 -5.73 8.28 -9.95
C LEU A 133 -4.57 7.39 -10.37
N THR A 134 -4.64 6.88 -11.60
CA THR A 134 -3.62 6.02 -12.20
C THR A 134 -3.04 6.68 -13.45
N PRO A 135 -1.80 6.34 -13.85
CA PRO A 135 -1.17 6.89 -15.04
C PRO A 135 -1.90 6.43 -16.32
N TYR A 136 -1.88 7.27 -17.36
CA TYR A 136 -2.29 6.88 -18.72
C TYR A 136 -1.41 5.75 -19.23
N SER A 137 -2.01 4.73 -19.88
CA SER A 137 -1.26 3.61 -20.47
C SER A 137 -0.36 4.08 -21.61
N ASP A 138 -0.92 4.88 -22.51
CA ASP A 138 -0.28 5.40 -23.72
C ASP A 138 -0.42 6.94 -23.73
N PRO A 139 0.46 7.67 -23.02
CA PRO A 139 0.32 9.10 -22.85
C PRO A 139 0.72 9.88 -24.11
N GLU A 140 -0.21 10.67 -24.63
CA GLU A 140 0.07 11.66 -25.67
C GLU A 140 1.09 12.71 -25.20
N PRO A 141 1.94 13.24 -26.10
CA PRO A 141 2.87 14.32 -25.79
C PRO A 141 2.21 15.52 -25.11
N GLY A 142 2.91 16.11 -24.14
CA GLY A 142 2.44 17.30 -23.44
C GLY A 142 1.69 16.97 -22.14
N PRO A 143 0.38 17.29 -21.98
CA PRO A 143 -0.29 17.19 -20.69
C PRO A 143 -0.30 15.79 -20.06
N GLN A 144 -0.56 14.74 -20.83
CA GLN A 144 -0.65 13.38 -20.31
C GLN A 144 0.71 12.87 -19.84
N GLN A 145 1.78 13.17 -20.60
CA GLN A 145 3.15 12.87 -20.16
C GLN A 145 3.54 13.63 -18.89
N ARG A 146 3.20 14.92 -18.78
CA ARG A 146 3.44 15.70 -17.54
C ARG A 146 2.69 15.12 -16.35
N TYR A 147 1.44 14.70 -16.56
CA TYR A 147 0.64 14.01 -15.56
C TYR A 147 1.28 12.69 -15.13
N ASN A 148 1.66 11.81 -16.07
CA ASN A 148 2.32 10.54 -15.76
C ASN A 148 3.65 10.75 -15.04
N LEU A 149 4.43 11.76 -15.45
CA LEU A 149 5.68 12.13 -14.79
C LEU A 149 5.45 12.57 -13.34
N ALA A 150 4.44 13.41 -13.10
CA ALA A 150 4.09 13.87 -11.75
C ALA A 150 3.56 12.71 -10.88
N ASN A 151 2.71 11.83 -11.46
CA ASN A 151 2.22 10.63 -10.80
C ASN A 151 3.38 9.72 -10.39
N CYS A 152 4.26 9.38 -11.32
CA CYS A 152 5.44 8.53 -11.10
C CYS A 152 6.36 9.09 -10.00
N ARG A 153 6.72 10.38 -10.07
CA ARG A 153 7.57 11.02 -9.05
C ARG A 153 6.94 11.05 -7.66
N THR A 154 5.63 11.26 -7.58
CA THR A 154 4.92 11.27 -6.29
C THR A 154 4.77 9.86 -5.73
N ARG A 155 4.47 8.88 -6.59
CA ARG A 155 4.40 7.45 -6.24
C ARG A 155 5.73 6.87 -5.76
N ALA A 156 6.87 7.41 -6.16
CA ALA A 156 8.16 6.95 -5.63
C ALA A 156 8.21 6.90 -4.08
N ARG A 157 7.38 7.70 -3.40
CA ARG A 157 7.22 7.65 -1.93
C ARG A 157 6.70 6.32 -1.41
N ILE A 158 5.75 5.68 -2.07
CA ILE A 158 5.23 4.40 -1.59
C ILE A 158 6.24 3.27 -1.79
N GLU A 159 6.95 3.27 -2.93
CA GLU A 159 8.05 2.33 -3.19
C GLU A 159 9.19 2.49 -2.17
N MET A 160 9.59 3.73 -1.89
CA MET A 160 10.57 4.05 -0.85
C MET A 160 10.10 3.60 0.53
N THR A 161 8.83 3.82 0.88
CA THR A 161 8.25 3.44 2.16
C THR A 161 8.27 1.93 2.36
N ILE A 162 7.88 1.17 1.33
CA ILE A 162 7.96 -0.30 1.32
C ILE A 162 9.41 -0.76 1.46
N GLY A 163 10.34 -0.12 0.75
CA GLY A 163 11.78 -0.39 0.85
C GLY A 163 12.30 -0.18 2.27
N MET A 164 12.00 0.95 2.90
CA MET A 164 12.38 1.25 4.29
C MET A 164 11.76 0.28 5.29
N LEU A 165 10.51 -0.11 5.08
CA LEU A 165 9.83 -1.09 5.94
C LEU A 165 10.56 -2.44 5.90
N LYS A 166 10.84 -2.96 4.70
CA LYS A 166 11.55 -4.24 4.52
C LYS A 166 13.03 -4.17 4.94
N ALA A 167 13.67 -3.00 4.85
CA ALA A 167 15.01 -2.78 5.36
C ALA A 167 15.06 -2.78 6.89
N ARG A 168 14.05 -2.18 7.55
CA ARG A 168 13.96 -2.12 9.01
C ARG A 168 13.54 -3.46 9.61
N PHE A 169 12.58 -4.14 9.00
CA PHE A 169 12.06 -5.42 9.45
C PHE A 169 12.49 -6.52 8.48
N GLN A 170 13.73 -6.98 8.61
CA GLN A 170 14.33 -8.01 7.74
C GLN A 170 13.53 -9.32 7.70
N CYS A 171 12.71 -9.61 8.71
CA CYS A 171 11.79 -10.75 8.70
C CYS A 171 10.78 -10.69 7.53
N LEU A 172 10.43 -9.49 7.04
CA LEU A 172 9.52 -9.29 5.91
C LEU A 172 10.13 -9.68 4.56
N GLN A 173 11.43 -9.93 4.49
CA GLN A 173 12.08 -10.47 3.29
C GLN A 173 11.70 -11.95 3.07
N ARG A 174 11.46 -12.70 4.15
CA ARG A 174 10.98 -14.08 4.11
C ARG A 174 10.48 -14.51 5.49
N LEU A 175 9.17 -14.63 5.62
CA LEU A 175 8.54 -15.18 6.81
C LEU A 175 8.59 -16.71 6.77
N ARG A 176 9.20 -17.32 7.80
CA ARG A 176 9.26 -18.78 7.95
C ARG A 176 8.03 -19.34 8.66
N VAL A 177 6.85 -18.94 8.21
CA VAL A 177 5.56 -19.35 8.77
C VAL A 177 4.52 -19.60 7.67
N THR A 178 3.45 -20.31 8.01
CA THR A 178 2.27 -20.51 7.15
C THR A 178 1.42 -19.23 7.07
N PRO A 179 0.49 -19.12 6.11
CA PRO A 179 -0.36 -17.94 5.94
C PRO A 179 -1.08 -17.50 7.21
N GLU A 180 -1.66 -18.43 7.96
CA GLU A 180 -2.49 -18.13 9.14
C GLU A 180 -1.64 -17.38 10.18
N ARG A 181 -0.42 -17.86 10.39
CA ARG A 181 0.54 -17.23 11.32
C ARG A 181 1.20 -15.99 10.76
N ALA A 182 1.19 -15.79 9.45
CA ALA A 182 1.73 -14.59 8.81
C ALA A 182 0.78 -13.39 8.95
N CYS A 183 -0.53 -13.66 8.97
CA CYS A 183 -1.61 -12.66 9.07
C CYS A 183 -2.06 -12.38 10.53
N ASP A 184 -1.67 -13.22 11.48
CA ASP A 184 -1.89 -13.07 12.94
C ASP A 184 -1.20 -11.83 13.53
#